data_AF-W8X975-F1
#
_entry.id   AF-W8X975-F1
#
_cell.length_a   1.000
_cell.length_b   1.000
_cell.length_c   1.000
_cell.angle_alpha   90.00
_cell.angle_beta   90.00
_cell.angle_gamma   90.00
#
_symmetry.space_group_name_H-M   'P 1'
#
loop_
_entity.id
_entity.type
_entity.pdbx_description
1 polymer ?
#
loop_
_entity_poly.entity_id
_entity_poly.type
_entity_poly.pdbx_seq_one_letter_code
_entity_poly.pdbx_strand_id
1 'polypeptide(L)' 'MAEAYRKRPSEAFALFRALLLDGGQPGEWRIFWRHIRLALRRR' A
#
# COMPACT_ATOMS: atom_id res chain seq x y z
N MET A 1 4.32 -9.07 -1.56
CA MET A 1 4.17 -7.60 -1.40
C MET A 1 3.76 -7.17 0.01
N ALA A 2 2.68 -7.69 0.62
CA ALA A 2 2.21 -7.17 1.92
C ALA A 2 3.27 -7.21 3.04
N GLU A 3 4.09 -8.26 3.11
CA GLU A 3 5.18 -8.34 4.10
C GLU A 3 6.32 -7.35 3.82
N ALA A 4 6.50 -6.92 2.57
CA ALA A 4 7.51 -5.93 2.18
C ALA A 4 7.17 -4.56 2.78
N TYR A 5 5.89 -4.16 2.82
CA TYR A 5 5.48 -2.91 3.46
C TYR A 5 5.77 -2.87 4.96
N ARG A 6 5.74 -4.01 5.65
CA ARG A 6 6.13 -4.08 7.07
C ARG A 6 7.63 -3.86 7.26
N LYS A 7 8.44 -4.47 6.40
CA LYS A 7 9.92 -4.38 6.47
C LYS A 7 10.45 -3.07 5.87
N ARG A 8 9.67 -2.42 5.00
CA ARG A 8 10.04 -1.22 4.23
C ARG A 8 8.86 -0.25 4.19
N PRO A 9 8.57 0.47 5.29
CA PRO A 9 7.48 1.45 5.34
C PRO A 9 7.67 2.59 4.33
N SER A 10 8.92 2.90 3.96
CA SER A 10 9.25 3.88 2.92
C SER A 10 8.73 3.50 1.53
N GLU A 11 8.76 2.21 1.16
CA GLU A 11 8.19 1.73 -0.11
C GLU A 11 6.65 1.84 -0.11
N ALA A 12 6.00 1.54 1.02
CA ALA A 12 4.56 1.74 1.19
C ALA A 12 4.17 3.21 1.01
N PHE A 13 4.98 4.11 1.58
CA PHE A 13 4.77 5.54 1.48
C PHE A 13 5.01 6.07 0.07
N ALA A 14 6.02 5.57 -0.65
CA ALA A 14 6.26 5.93 -2.05
C ALA A 14 5.07 5.53 -2.94
N LEU A 15 4.54 4.32 -2.78
CA LEU A 15 3.35 3.85 -3.50
C LEU A 15 2.09 4.64 -3.15
N PHE A 16 1.89 4.96 -1.87
CA PHE A 16 0.80 5.83 -1.45
C PHE A 16 0.90 7.21 -2.10
N ARG A 17 2.10 7.80 -2.13
CA ARG A 17 2.34 9.12 -2.73
C ARG A 17 2.10 9.09 -4.24
N ALA A 18 2.52 8.04 -4.95
CA ALA A 18 2.24 7.86 -6.37
C ALA A 18 0.72 7.82 -6.62
N LEU A 19 -0.01 6.96 -5.90
CA LEU A 19 -1.47 6.88 -6.03
C LEU A 19 -2.17 8.21 -5.73
N LEU A 20 -1.66 8.99 -4.78
CA LEU A 20 -2.23 10.30 -4.43
C LEU A 20 -1.96 11.36 -5.50
N LEU A 21 -0.74 11.40 -6.05
CA LEU A 21 -0.32 12.43 -7.01
C LEU A 21 -0.80 12.14 -8.43
N ASP A 22 -0.82 10.88 -8.84
CA ASP A 22 -1.23 10.46 -10.18
C ASP A 22 -2.75 10.27 -10.32
N GLY A 23 -3.53 10.57 -9.27
CA GLY A 23 -4.99 10.41 -9.29
C GLY A 23 -5.40 8.94 -9.39
N GLY A 24 -4.75 8.07 -8.63
CA GLY A 24 -4.91 6.62 -8.66
C GLY A 24 -6.36 6.18 -8.69
N GLN A 25 -6.66 5.20 -9.53
CA GLN A 25 -8.03 4.75 -9.75
C GLN A 25 -8.59 4.03 -8.53
N PRO A 26 -9.93 4.00 -8.35
CA PRO A 26 -10.56 3.28 -7.22
C PRO A 26 -10.12 1.81 -7.10
N GLY A 27 -9.84 1.15 -8.23
CA GLY A 27 -9.32 -0.22 -8.26
C GLY A 27 -7.93 -0.36 -7.65
N GLU A 28 -7.04 0.60 -7.91
CA GLU A 28 -5.67 0.61 -7.41
C GLU A 28 -5.63 0.90 -5.91
N TRP A 29 -6.44 1.85 -5.44
CA TRP A 29 -6.65 2.10 -4.01
C TRP A 29 -7.13 0.86 -3.28
N ARG A 30 -8.06 0.10 -3.87
CA ARG A 30 -8.56 -1.15 -3.29
C ARG A 30 -7.45 -2.19 -3.13
N ILE A 31 -6.56 -2.31 -4.12
CA ILE A 31 -5.41 -3.24 -4.07
C ILE A 31 -4.39 -2.78 -3.03
N PHE A 32 -4.09 -1.48 -2.96
CA PHE A 32 -3.19 -0.91 -1.96
C PHE A 32 -3.69 -1.19 -0.54
N TRP A 33 -4.93 -0.82 -0.23
CA TRP A 33 -5.51 -1.03 1.10
C TRP A 33 -5.62 -2.51 1.48
N ARG A 34 -5.91 -3.40 0.52
CA ARG A 34 -5.88 -4.86 0.75
C ARG A 34 -4.50 -5.31 1.20
N HIS A 35 -3.43 -4.85 0.57
CA HIS A 35 -2.07 -5.20 0.97
C HIS A 35 -1.68 -4.63 2.33
N ILE A 36 -2.02 -3.37 2.62
CA ILE A 36 -1.79 -2.75 3.94
C ILE A 36 -2.53 -3.54 5.03
N ARG A 37 -3.81 -3.86 4.80
CA ARG A 37 -4.60 -4.65 5.75
C ARG A 37 -3.99 -6.04 5.99
N LEU A 38 -3.54 -6.73 4.95
CA LEU A 38 -2.87 -8.03 5.09
C LEU A 38 -1.54 -7.92 5.86
N ALA A 39 -0.78 -6.85 5.64
CA ALA A 39 0.46 -6.60 6.36
C ALA A 39 0.24 -6.38 7.86
N LEU A 40 -0.83 -5.66 8.22
CA LEU A 40 -1.19 -5.34 9.60
C LEU A 40 -1.89 -6.51 10.34
N ARG A 41 -2.62 -7.37 9.62
CA ARG A 41 -3.42 -8.46 10.22
C ARG A 41 -2.59 -9.65 10.69
N ARG A 42 -1.36 -9.84 10.19
CA ARG A 42 -0.40 -10.85 10.69
C ARG A 42 0.29 -10.34 11.97
N ARG A 43 -0.51 -10.14 13.02
CA ARG A 43 -0.05 -9.85 14.37
C ARG A 43 -0.13 -11.11 15.21
#